data_AF-A0A3M1AEN2-F1
#
_entry.id   AF-A0A3M1AEN2-F1
#
_cell.length_a   1.000
_cell.length_b   1.000
_cell.length_c   1.000
_cell.angle_alpha   90.00
_cell.angle_beta   90.00
_cell.angle_gamma   90.00
#
_symmetry.space_group_name_H-M   'P 1'
#
loop_
_entity.id
_entity.type
_entity.pdbx_description
1 polymer ?
#
loop_
_entity_poly.entity_id
_entity_poly.type
_entity_poly.pdbx_seq_one_letter_code
_entity_poly.pdbx_strand_id
1 'polypeptide(L)'
;MSKGRPGPLARGFDRIERGLDRAFGAEWNPLAQLGPLGWFLFWVVAVTGAYLFAFFDTGLTETYASIEWMTRQAWWHAGLARSLHRYASDLMVVVMFTHLLREWALGRFRGARWFSWFTGVPLIWFVYFSGITGFWLVWDRLAQYVAITTSEFLDTLGIFGEPIARNFLSPAHLSDRFFTLMVFLHIAIPLLLLLLMWIHIQRISSARTRPPRGLAAITLGALVVASLILPAPLNGPADLSTVPQAVGLDWFFLSAYPILERAAAPLIWIGAVLGTVAVAALPWAPPRPPREAPAEVFLDHCNGCERCVNDCPYNAVRMVPRSDGAPFAFEAEVLPDRCVACGI
;
A
#
# COMPACT_ATOMS: atom_id res chain seq x y z
N MET A 1 -2.87 -23.01 29.61
CA MET A 1 -1.61 -22.32 29.25
C MET A 1 -1.87 -20.83 29.11
N SER A 2 -1.18 -19.98 29.87
CA SER A 2 -1.42 -18.54 29.94
C SER A 2 -1.17 -17.89 28.57
N LYS A 3 -2.21 -17.31 27.93
CA LYS A 3 -2.04 -16.31 26.86
C LYS A 3 -1.10 -15.24 27.41
N GLY A 4 0.15 -15.20 26.93
CA GLY A 4 1.10 -14.17 27.32
C GLY A 4 0.46 -12.79 27.16
N ARG A 5 0.62 -11.92 28.16
CA ARG A 5 -0.01 -10.59 28.13
C ARG A 5 0.36 -9.88 26.83
N PRO A 6 -0.61 -9.29 26.10
CA PRO A 6 -0.32 -8.55 24.89
C PRO A 6 0.68 -7.42 25.18
N GLY A 7 1.61 -7.22 24.25
CA GLY A 7 2.62 -6.17 24.35
C GLY A 7 2.01 -4.77 24.50
N PRO A 8 2.80 -3.76 24.90
CA PRO A 8 2.31 -2.39 25.09
C PRO A 8 1.66 -1.82 23.81
N LEU A 9 2.24 -2.08 22.63
CA LEU A 9 1.69 -1.62 21.35
C LEU A 9 0.36 -2.27 21.00
N ALA A 10 0.23 -3.59 21.19
CA ALA A 10 -1.03 -4.31 21.00
C ALA A 10 -2.14 -3.71 21.89
N ARG A 11 -1.85 -3.48 23.18
CA ARG A 11 -2.79 -2.83 24.10
C ARG A 11 -3.14 -1.40 23.69
N GLY A 12 -2.20 -0.68 23.07
CA GLY A 12 -2.43 0.64 22.50
C GLY A 12 -3.48 0.58 21.38
N PHE A 13 -3.27 -0.28 20.39
CA PHE A 13 -4.24 -0.51 19.31
C PHE A 13 -5.60 -0.93 19.84
N ASP A 14 -5.67 -1.87 20.78
CA ASP A 14 -6.94 -2.31 21.38
C ASP A 14 -7.71 -1.16 22.08
N ARG A 15 -7.00 -0.22 22.70
CA ARG A 15 -7.64 0.96 23.32
C ARG A 15 -8.19 1.92 22.28
N ILE A 16 -7.42 2.19 21.23
CA ILE A 16 -7.83 3.07 20.13
C ILE A 16 -9.02 2.46 19.40
N GLU A 17 -8.95 1.16 19.07
CA GLU A 17 -10.00 0.43 18.36
C GLU A 17 -11.33 0.51 19.14
N ARG A 18 -11.32 0.21 20.45
CA ARG A 18 -12.52 0.36 21.29
C ARG A 18 -13.03 1.79 21.40
N GLY A 19 -12.14 2.79 21.33
CA GLY A 19 -12.55 4.19 21.30
C GLY A 19 -13.30 4.52 20.02
N LEU A 20 -12.75 4.10 18.89
CA LEU A 20 -13.35 4.29 17.57
C LEU A 20 -14.64 3.47 17.39
N ASP A 21 -14.72 2.26 17.94
CA ASP A 21 -15.94 1.45 17.94
C ASP A 21 -17.09 2.18 18.63
N ARG A 22 -16.83 2.92 19.72
CA ARG A 22 -17.87 3.71 20.39
C ARG A 22 -18.30 4.94 19.59
N ALA A 23 -17.38 5.54 18.82
CA ALA A 23 -17.63 6.75 18.06
C ALA A 23 -18.33 6.47 16.72
N PHE A 24 -17.92 5.43 16.01
CA PHE A 24 -18.35 5.12 14.64
C PHE A 24 -19.18 3.84 14.54
N GLY A 25 -19.19 3.01 15.58
CA GLY A 25 -19.68 1.63 15.51
C GLY A 25 -18.61 0.67 14.97
N ALA A 26 -18.67 -0.60 15.40
CA ALA A 26 -17.68 -1.61 15.04
C ALA A 26 -17.55 -1.85 13.53
N GLU A 27 -18.65 -1.68 12.78
CA GLU A 27 -18.62 -1.85 11.33
C GLU A 27 -17.84 -0.74 10.62
N TRP A 28 -17.96 0.51 11.09
CA TRP A 28 -17.42 1.69 10.40
C TRP A 28 -16.08 2.16 11.00
N ASN A 29 -15.55 1.43 11.98
CA ASN A 29 -14.27 1.74 12.59
C ASN A 29 -13.13 1.74 11.54
N PRO A 30 -12.49 2.89 11.26
CA PRO A 30 -11.44 2.99 10.24
C PRO A 30 -10.24 2.08 10.51
N LEU A 31 -9.91 1.88 11.79
CA LEU A 31 -8.77 1.07 12.22
C LEU A 31 -9.02 -0.44 12.00
N ALA A 32 -10.28 -0.87 12.08
CA ALA A 32 -10.69 -2.23 11.75
C ALA A 32 -10.80 -2.45 10.22
N GLN A 33 -10.99 -1.36 9.46
CA GLN A 33 -11.23 -1.38 8.01
C GLN A 33 -10.00 -0.95 7.18
N LEU A 34 -8.78 -0.98 7.73
CA LEU A 34 -7.56 -0.52 7.04
C LEU A 34 -7.29 -1.23 5.70
N GLY A 35 -7.48 -2.55 5.63
CA GLY A 35 -7.32 -3.31 4.37
C GLY A 35 -8.30 -2.86 3.28
N PRO A 36 -9.63 -2.89 3.54
CA PRO A 36 -10.64 -2.34 2.63
C PRO A 36 -10.41 -0.87 2.27
N LEU A 37 -10.00 -0.02 3.23
CA LEU A 37 -9.67 1.37 2.98
C LEU A 37 -8.48 1.51 2.03
N GLY A 38 -7.43 0.69 2.16
CA GLY A 38 -6.30 0.68 1.24
C GLY A 38 -6.72 0.37 -0.20
N TRP A 39 -7.59 -0.63 -0.40
CA TRP A 39 -8.18 -0.93 -1.71
C TRP A 39 -9.05 0.22 -2.25
N PHE A 40 -9.85 0.83 -1.39
CA PHE A 40 -10.69 1.97 -1.78
C PHE A 40 -9.84 3.17 -2.23
N LEU A 41 -8.80 3.51 -1.47
CA LEU A 41 -7.90 4.61 -1.81
C LEU A 41 -7.13 4.32 -3.10
N PHE A 42 -6.68 3.09 -3.31
CA PHE A 42 -6.11 2.68 -4.60
C PHE A 42 -7.06 2.97 -5.76
N TRP A 43 -8.35 2.62 -5.64
CA TRP A 43 -9.33 2.92 -6.69
C TRP A 43 -9.57 4.42 -6.86
N VAL A 44 -9.59 5.21 -5.79
CA VAL A 44 -9.69 6.68 -5.88
C VAL A 44 -8.50 7.24 -6.66
N VAL A 45 -7.27 6.82 -6.34
CA VAL A 45 -6.05 7.22 -7.04
C VAL A 45 -6.09 6.75 -8.50
N ALA A 46 -6.45 5.50 -8.78
CA ALA A 46 -6.51 4.95 -10.13
C ALA A 46 -7.53 5.69 -11.02
N VAL A 47 -8.73 5.95 -10.51
CA VAL A 47 -9.79 6.66 -11.26
C VAL A 47 -9.42 8.12 -11.49
N THR A 48 -8.93 8.81 -10.46
CA THR A 48 -8.47 10.21 -10.62
C THR A 48 -7.25 10.29 -11.54
N GLY A 49 -6.33 9.31 -11.50
CA GLY A 49 -5.16 9.26 -12.37
C GLY A 49 -5.56 9.03 -13.84
N ALA A 50 -6.46 8.09 -14.10
CA ALA A 50 -7.01 7.86 -15.44
C ALA A 50 -7.74 9.11 -15.98
N TYR A 51 -8.45 9.82 -15.12
CA TYR A 51 -9.11 11.08 -15.47
C TYR A 51 -8.09 12.18 -15.82
N LEU A 52 -7.05 12.37 -15.01
CA LEU A 52 -6.00 13.35 -15.25
C LEU A 52 -5.19 13.04 -16.51
N PHE A 53 -4.94 11.76 -16.77
CA PHE A 53 -4.24 11.31 -17.98
C PHE A 53 -4.92 11.78 -19.27
N ALA A 54 -6.26 11.91 -19.29
CA ALA A 54 -6.99 12.42 -20.46
C ALA A 54 -6.69 13.89 -20.80
N PHE A 55 -6.10 14.65 -19.87
CA PHE A 55 -5.73 16.06 -20.03
C PHE A 55 -4.22 16.30 -19.93
N PHE A 56 -3.42 15.25 -19.74
CA PHE A 56 -1.99 15.34 -19.56
C PHE A 56 -1.28 15.29 -20.92
N ASP A 57 -0.41 16.27 -21.18
CA ASP A 57 0.43 16.27 -22.38
C ASP A 57 1.82 15.72 -22.03
N THR A 58 2.35 14.81 -22.86
CA THR A 58 3.67 14.19 -22.67
C THR A 58 4.79 14.90 -23.40
N GLY A 59 4.53 16.04 -24.04
CA GLY A 59 5.56 16.86 -24.68
C GLY A 59 6.47 17.53 -23.65
N LEU A 60 7.75 17.68 -23.97
CA LEU A 60 8.76 18.30 -23.09
C LEU A 60 8.35 19.72 -22.66
N THR A 61 7.82 20.52 -23.59
CA THR A 61 7.36 21.89 -23.33
C THR A 61 5.95 21.94 -22.73
N GLU A 62 5.12 20.95 -23.04
CA GLU A 62 3.69 20.94 -22.73
C GLU A 62 3.35 20.27 -21.40
N THR A 63 4.25 19.44 -20.85
CA THR A 63 4.01 18.68 -19.61
C THR A 63 3.63 19.61 -18.46
N TYR A 64 4.48 20.59 -18.13
CA TYR A 64 4.20 21.53 -17.05
C TYR A 64 2.99 22.41 -17.36
N ALA A 65 2.83 22.86 -18.61
CA ALA A 65 1.71 23.70 -19.04
C ALA A 65 0.36 22.98 -18.87
N SER A 66 0.29 21.67 -19.15
CA SER A 66 -0.91 20.86 -18.94
C SER A 66 -1.28 20.76 -17.45
N ILE A 67 -0.29 20.59 -16.57
CA ILE A 67 -0.50 20.59 -15.11
C ILE A 67 -0.94 21.96 -14.60
N GLU A 68 -0.32 23.03 -15.09
CA GLU A 68 -0.70 24.39 -14.76
C GLU A 68 -2.14 24.68 -15.22
N TRP A 69 -2.50 24.24 -16.42
CA TRP A 69 -3.86 24.33 -16.93
C TRP A 69 -4.88 23.66 -16.02
N MET A 70 -4.62 22.41 -15.64
CA MET A 70 -5.46 21.66 -14.71
C MET A 70 -5.57 22.37 -13.35
N THR A 71 -4.47 22.94 -12.87
CA THR A 71 -4.40 23.56 -11.55
C THR A 71 -5.09 24.93 -11.49
N ARG A 72 -4.97 25.75 -12.54
CA ARG A 72 -5.44 27.15 -12.54
C ARG A 72 -6.74 27.34 -13.32
N GLN A 73 -6.80 26.93 -14.58
CA GLN A 73 -7.95 27.19 -15.47
C GLN A 73 -9.06 26.15 -15.28
N ALA A 74 -8.69 24.88 -15.18
CA ALA A 74 -9.60 23.74 -15.00
C ALA A 74 -9.72 23.30 -13.52
N TRP A 75 -9.49 24.23 -12.59
CA TRP A 75 -9.36 23.93 -11.16
C TRP A 75 -10.56 23.19 -10.56
N TRP A 76 -11.78 23.49 -11.02
CA TRP A 76 -13.03 22.97 -10.46
C TRP A 76 -13.24 21.47 -10.74
N HIS A 77 -12.61 20.91 -11.77
CA HIS A 77 -12.68 19.48 -12.08
C HIS A 77 -11.30 18.83 -12.09
N ALA A 78 -10.38 19.28 -12.95
CA ALA A 78 -9.08 18.69 -13.09
C ALA A 78 -8.15 19.06 -11.92
N GLY A 79 -8.20 20.30 -11.43
CA GLY A 79 -7.45 20.70 -10.24
C GLY A 79 -7.95 20.00 -8.97
N LEU A 80 -9.26 19.83 -8.84
CA LEU A 80 -9.88 19.03 -7.79
C LEU A 80 -9.46 17.55 -7.90
N ALA A 81 -9.52 16.96 -9.10
CA ALA A 81 -9.07 15.58 -9.32
C ALA A 81 -7.57 15.40 -9.03
N ARG A 82 -6.74 16.38 -9.38
CA ARG A 82 -5.29 16.40 -9.08
C ARG A 82 -5.05 16.43 -7.58
N SER A 83 -5.77 17.29 -6.86
CA SER A 83 -5.68 17.37 -5.40
C SER A 83 -6.19 16.09 -4.74
N LEU A 84 -7.29 15.52 -5.24
CA LEU A 84 -7.83 14.26 -4.76
C LEU A 84 -6.87 13.09 -5.00
N HIS A 85 -6.23 13.02 -6.17
CA HIS A 85 -5.20 12.03 -6.51
C HIS A 85 -4.00 12.13 -5.54
N ARG A 86 -3.56 13.36 -5.25
CA ARG A 86 -2.47 13.66 -4.31
C ARG A 86 -2.84 13.22 -2.88
N TYR A 87 -3.96 13.69 -2.34
CA TYR A 87 -4.32 13.38 -0.95
C TYR A 87 -4.75 11.93 -0.74
N ALA A 88 -5.35 11.29 -1.75
CA ALA A 88 -5.67 9.87 -1.69
C ALA A 88 -4.39 9.01 -1.69
N SER A 89 -3.35 9.41 -2.45
CA SER A 89 -2.06 8.70 -2.42
C SER A 89 -1.33 8.88 -1.09
N ASP A 90 -1.35 10.08 -0.50
CA ASP A 90 -0.81 10.32 0.85
C ASP A 90 -1.55 9.51 1.92
N LEU A 91 -2.88 9.53 1.89
CA LEU A 91 -3.69 8.75 2.83
C LEU A 91 -3.48 7.25 2.63
N MET A 92 -3.23 6.78 1.40
CA MET A 92 -2.90 5.38 1.13
C MET A 92 -1.59 4.98 1.81
N VAL A 93 -0.56 5.84 1.82
CA VAL A 93 0.69 5.62 2.56
C VAL A 93 0.42 5.52 4.06
N VAL A 94 -0.38 6.43 4.63
CA VAL A 94 -0.75 6.41 6.05
C VAL A 94 -1.50 5.12 6.41
N VAL A 95 -2.50 4.73 5.61
CA VAL A 95 -3.27 3.50 5.83
C VAL A 95 -2.38 2.27 5.71
N MET A 96 -1.48 2.21 4.72
CA MET A 96 -0.53 1.12 4.52
C MET A 96 0.39 0.93 5.74
N PHE A 97 1.04 1.99 6.24
CA PHE A 97 1.91 1.87 7.41
C PHE A 97 1.13 1.56 8.69
N THR A 98 -0.05 2.15 8.87
CA THR A 98 -0.91 1.85 10.01
C THR A 98 -1.36 0.39 9.97
N HIS A 99 -1.69 -0.14 8.78
CA HIS A 99 -2.02 -1.55 8.57
C HIS A 99 -0.84 -2.45 8.93
N LEU A 100 0.34 -2.19 8.38
CA LEU A 100 1.55 -2.95 8.66
C LEU A 100 1.87 -2.97 10.17
N LEU A 101 1.83 -1.80 10.82
CA LEU A 101 2.14 -1.64 12.24
C LEU A 101 1.11 -2.34 13.13
N ARG A 102 -0.19 -2.25 12.78
CA ARG A 102 -1.25 -2.93 13.52
C ARG A 102 -1.10 -4.45 13.43
N GLU A 103 -0.94 -4.99 12.23
CA GLU A 103 -0.81 -6.45 12.04
C GLU A 103 0.46 -6.98 12.71
N TRP A 104 1.55 -6.20 12.70
CA TRP A 104 2.75 -6.50 13.48
C TRP A 104 2.51 -6.48 14.99
N ALA A 105 1.91 -5.42 15.53
CA ALA A 105 1.66 -5.28 16.95
C ALA A 105 0.73 -6.40 17.49
N LEU A 106 -0.25 -6.82 16.69
CA LEU A 106 -1.18 -7.91 17.01
C LEU A 106 -0.62 -9.31 16.72
N GLY A 107 0.60 -9.43 16.19
CA GLY A 107 1.20 -10.73 15.85
C GLY A 107 0.56 -11.45 14.66
N ARG A 108 -0.29 -10.76 13.89
CA ARG A 108 -1.12 -11.30 12.80
C ARG A 108 -0.36 -11.54 11.48
N PHE A 109 0.93 -11.84 11.58
CA PHE A 109 1.82 -12.14 10.48
C PHE A 109 2.44 -13.54 10.58
N ARG A 110 2.20 -14.24 11.69
CA ARG A 110 2.78 -15.56 11.99
C ARG A 110 1.84 -16.70 11.60
N GLY A 111 2.36 -17.93 11.62
CA GLY A 111 1.59 -19.13 11.29
C GLY A 111 1.11 -19.10 9.86
N ALA A 112 -0.14 -19.52 9.60
CA ALA A 112 -0.69 -19.55 8.24
C ALA A 112 -0.84 -18.16 7.59
N ARG A 113 -0.72 -17.06 8.37
CA ARG A 113 -0.79 -15.67 7.91
C ARG A 113 0.53 -15.15 7.31
N TRP A 114 1.60 -15.94 7.34
CA TRP A 114 2.90 -15.55 6.77
C TRP A 114 2.80 -15.12 5.30
N PHE A 115 1.90 -15.76 4.55
CA PHE A 115 1.74 -15.51 3.12
C PHE A 115 1.30 -14.07 2.84
N SER A 116 0.25 -13.60 3.51
CA SER A 116 -0.21 -12.21 3.37
C SER A 116 0.87 -11.23 3.82
N TRP A 117 1.57 -11.52 4.92
CA TRP A 117 2.69 -10.67 5.34
C TRP A 117 3.79 -10.56 4.29
N PHE A 118 4.32 -11.70 3.82
CA PHE A 118 5.42 -11.76 2.87
C PHE A 118 5.06 -11.09 1.53
N THR A 119 3.87 -11.36 1.02
CA THR A 119 3.36 -10.75 -0.23
C THR A 119 2.99 -9.27 -0.06
N GLY A 120 2.77 -8.80 1.17
CA GLY A 120 2.53 -7.40 1.47
C GLY A 120 3.79 -6.53 1.44
N VAL A 121 4.97 -7.10 1.66
CA VAL A 121 6.24 -6.34 1.68
C VAL A 121 6.56 -5.69 0.32
N PRO A 122 6.45 -6.39 -0.83
CA PRO A 122 6.59 -5.75 -2.14
C PRO A 122 5.62 -4.58 -2.39
N LEU A 123 4.40 -4.61 -1.82
CA LEU A 123 3.42 -3.53 -2.01
C LEU A 123 3.95 -2.18 -1.53
N ILE A 124 4.73 -2.17 -0.45
CA ILE A 124 5.34 -0.95 0.11
C ILE A 124 6.21 -0.28 -0.95
N TRP A 125 7.08 -1.04 -1.59
CA TRP A 125 7.97 -0.54 -2.64
C TRP A 125 7.19 -0.03 -3.85
N PHE A 126 6.17 -0.76 -4.31
CA PHE A 126 5.37 -0.34 -5.46
C PHE A 126 4.53 0.92 -5.20
N VAL A 127 4.02 1.11 -3.99
CA VAL A 127 3.36 2.37 -3.58
C VAL A 127 4.36 3.53 -3.67
N TYR A 128 5.56 3.38 -3.12
CA TYR A 128 6.59 4.42 -3.19
C TYR A 128 7.09 4.69 -4.62
N PHE A 129 7.32 3.65 -5.43
CA PHE A 129 7.71 3.82 -6.83
C PHE A 129 6.63 4.53 -7.65
N SER A 130 5.36 4.20 -7.42
CA SER A 130 4.24 4.91 -8.05
C SER A 130 4.20 6.37 -7.61
N GLY A 131 4.32 6.66 -6.32
CA GLY A 131 4.36 8.03 -5.83
C GLY A 131 5.51 8.85 -6.41
N ILE A 132 6.73 8.32 -6.36
CA ILE A 132 7.94 9.00 -6.88
C ILE A 132 7.78 9.29 -8.38
N THR A 133 7.38 8.30 -9.19
CA THR A 133 7.15 8.53 -10.63
C THR A 133 6.04 9.54 -10.89
N GLY A 134 5.00 9.60 -10.04
CA GLY A 134 3.95 10.62 -10.12
C GLY A 134 4.46 12.04 -9.86
N PHE A 135 5.38 12.21 -8.92
CA PHE A 135 6.05 13.50 -8.69
C PHE A 135 6.84 13.95 -9.92
N TRP A 136 7.51 13.04 -10.64
CA TRP A 136 8.28 13.39 -11.83
C TRP A 136 7.39 13.99 -12.92
N LEU A 137 6.15 13.49 -13.06
CA LEU A 137 5.21 13.96 -14.09
C LEU A 137 4.72 15.40 -13.88
N VAL A 138 4.85 15.96 -12.68
CA VAL A 138 4.43 17.35 -12.40
C VAL A 138 5.35 18.36 -13.11
N TRP A 139 6.62 17.99 -13.29
CA TRP A 139 7.66 18.79 -13.95
C TRP A 139 7.85 20.23 -13.40
N ASP A 140 7.59 20.42 -12.10
CA ASP A 140 7.92 21.65 -11.38
C ASP A 140 9.31 21.55 -10.70
N ARG A 141 9.73 22.58 -9.98
CA ARG A 141 11.01 22.58 -9.25
C ARG A 141 11.17 21.42 -8.27
N LEU A 142 10.08 20.97 -7.63
CA LEU A 142 10.12 19.81 -6.74
C LEU A 142 10.31 18.53 -7.55
N ALA A 143 9.59 18.37 -8.66
CA ALA A 143 9.75 17.25 -9.57
C ALA A 143 11.19 17.13 -10.09
N GLN A 144 11.81 18.25 -10.49
CA GLN A 144 13.21 18.29 -10.92
C GLN A 144 14.16 17.77 -9.84
N TYR A 145 14.01 18.26 -8.61
CA TYR A 145 14.78 17.79 -7.47
C TYR A 145 14.60 16.29 -7.26
N VAL A 146 13.35 15.84 -7.17
CA VAL A 146 12.98 14.43 -6.96
C VAL A 146 13.57 13.53 -8.04
N ALA A 147 13.50 13.98 -9.30
CA ALA A 147 13.97 13.24 -10.46
C ALA A 147 15.49 13.12 -10.51
N ILE A 148 16.22 14.21 -10.28
CA ILE A 148 17.68 14.19 -10.26
C ILE A 148 18.18 13.31 -9.10
N THR A 149 17.73 13.57 -7.86
CA THR A 149 18.20 12.83 -6.69
C THR A 149 17.92 11.33 -6.79
N THR A 150 16.73 10.95 -7.28
CA THR A 150 16.40 9.52 -7.44
C THR A 150 17.19 8.90 -8.59
N SER A 151 17.39 9.61 -9.69
CA SER A 151 18.16 9.08 -10.83
C SER A 151 19.62 8.85 -10.45
N GLU A 152 20.25 9.83 -9.79
CA GLU A 152 21.63 9.69 -9.29
C GLU A 152 21.74 8.52 -8.31
N PHE A 153 20.77 8.37 -7.41
CA PHE A 153 20.74 7.26 -6.47
C PHE A 153 20.59 5.90 -7.17
N LEU A 154 19.72 5.79 -8.17
CA LEU A 154 19.53 4.57 -8.96
C LEU A 154 20.76 4.22 -9.81
N ASP A 155 21.46 5.23 -10.36
CA ASP A 155 22.67 5.04 -11.17
C ASP A 155 23.80 4.36 -10.37
N THR A 156 23.81 4.50 -9.04
CA THR A 156 24.77 3.81 -8.17
C THR A 156 24.69 2.28 -8.20
N LEU A 157 23.57 1.72 -8.67
CA LEU A 157 23.41 0.27 -8.85
C LEU A 157 24.23 -0.28 -10.04
N GLY A 158 24.58 0.58 -11.02
CA GLY A 158 25.32 0.17 -12.21
C GLY A 158 24.58 -0.83 -13.12
N ILE A 159 23.26 -0.94 -13.00
CA ILE A 159 22.43 -1.88 -13.79
C ILE A 159 21.98 -1.30 -15.14
N PHE A 160 22.08 0.02 -15.31
CA PHE A 160 21.69 0.71 -16.54
C PHE A 160 22.91 0.90 -17.44
N GLY A 161 22.72 0.71 -18.75
CA GLY A 161 23.81 0.86 -19.73
C GLY A 161 24.34 2.29 -19.84
N GLU A 162 23.50 3.28 -19.57
CA GLU A 162 23.87 4.68 -19.39
C GLU A 162 23.21 5.24 -18.12
N PRO A 163 23.85 6.18 -17.40
CA PRO A 163 23.26 6.83 -16.24
C PRO A 163 21.96 7.56 -16.59
N ILE A 164 20.89 7.31 -15.84
CA ILE A 164 19.60 7.97 -15.96
C ILE A 164 19.77 9.48 -15.69
N ALA A 165 20.59 9.84 -14.70
CA ALA A 165 20.84 11.23 -14.31
C ALA A 165 21.38 12.10 -15.46
N ARG A 166 22.02 11.47 -16.47
CA ARG A 166 22.51 12.13 -17.68
C ARG A 166 21.41 12.90 -18.43
N ASN A 167 20.18 12.39 -18.40
CA ASN A 167 19.04 13.02 -19.07
C ASN A 167 18.74 14.42 -18.50
N PHE A 168 19.15 14.72 -17.27
CA PHE A 168 18.86 15.98 -16.58
C PHE A 168 20.00 17.01 -16.64
N LEU A 169 21.13 16.68 -17.28
CA LEU A 169 22.30 17.58 -17.36
C LEU A 169 22.05 18.81 -18.24
N SER A 170 21.21 18.68 -19.27
CA SER A 170 20.79 19.80 -20.09
C SER A 170 19.44 19.51 -20.74
N PRO A 171 18.66 20.54 -21.10
CA PRO A 171 17.39 20.36 -21.79
C PRO A 171 17.51 19.57 -23.11
N ALA A 172 18.69 19.61 -23.76
CA ALA A 172 18.95 18.90 -25.01
C ALA A 172 19.01 17.36 -24.85
N HIS A 173 19.16 16.85 -23.62
CA HIS A 173 19.12 15.41 -23.33
C HIS A 173 17.71 14.91 -23.00
N LEU A 174 16.77 15.80 -22.69
CA LEU A 174 15.38 15.42 -22.49
C LEU A 174 14.65 15.36 -23.83
N SER A 175 13.80 14.35 -23.98
CA SER A 175 12.99 14.15 -25.18
C SER A 175 11.56 13.81 -24.80
N ASP A 176 10.62 14.03 -25.70
CA ASP A 176 9.21 13.62 -25.51
C ASP A 176 9.09 12.11 -25.23
N ARG A 177 10.02 11.31 -25.77
CA ARG A 177 10.11 9.87 -25.48
C ARG A 177 10.39 9.57 -24.02
N PHE A 178 11.21 10.38 -23.35
CA PHE A 178 11.48 10.24 -21.92
C PHE A 178 10.21 10.46 -21.09
N PHE A 179 9.46 11.52 -21.35
CA PHE A 179 8.18 11.79 -20.66
C PHE A 179 7.12 10.73 -20.95
N THR A 180 7.04 10.28 -22.21
CA THR A 180 6.16 9.16 -22.59
C THR A 180 6.50 7.89 -21.78
N LEU A 181 7.79 7.57 -21.64
CA LEU A 181 8.25 6.44 -20.82
C LEU A 181 7.88 6.63 -19.34
N MET A 182 8.03 7.84 -18.80
CA MET A 182 7.67 8.13 -17.41
C MET A 182 6.18 7.95 -17.14
N VAL A 183 5.32 8.40 -18.06
CA VAL A 183 3.88 8.18 -17.94
C VAL A 183 3.55 6.69 -18.03
N PHE A 184 4.15 5.97 -18.99
CA PHE A 184 3.97 4.53 -19.10
C PHE A 184 4.38 3.81 -17.82
N LEU A 185 5.53 4.16 -17.24
CA LEU A 185 6.02 3.59 -15.99
C LEU A 185 5.06 3.90 -14.83
N HIS A 186 4.59 5.14 -14.73
CA HIS A 186 3.64 5.55 -13.69
C HIS A 186 2.27 4.87 -13.82
N ILE A 187 1.88 4.41 -15.00
CA ILE A 187 0.67 3.59 -15.21
C ILE A 187 0.96 2.10 -14.93
N ALA A 188 2.09 1.59 -15.42
CA ALA A 188 2.44 0.18 -15.28
C ALA A 188 2.69 -0.24 -13.83
N ILE A 189 3.33 0.60 -13.02
CA ILE A 189 3.63 0.31 -11.61
C ILE A 189 2.34 0.09 -10.79
N PRO A 190 1.31 0.97 -10.81
CA PRO A 190 0.02 0.72 -10.17
C PRO A 190 -0.72 -0.51 -10.66
N LEU A 191 -0.60 -0.88 -11.94
CA LEU A 191 -1.22 -2.10 -12.46
C LEU A 191 -0.55 -3.36 -11.88
N LEU A 192 0.78 -3.35 -11.75
CA LEU A 192 1.51 -4.39 -11.04
C LEU A 192 1.19 -4.38 -9.55
N LEU A 193 1.05 -3.19 -8.93
CA LEU A 193 0.59 -3.05 -7.56
C LEU A 193 -0.80 -3.68 -7.37
N LEU A 194 -1.75 -3.46 -8.28
CA LEU A 194 -3.08 -4.08 -8.25
C LEU A 194 -3.00 -5.61 -8.30
N LEU A 195 -2.16 -6.17 -9.18
CA LEU A 195 -1.91 -7.60 -9.24
C LEU A 195 -1.35 -8.12 -7.91
N LEU A 196 -0.35 -7.45 -7.33
CA LEU A 196 0.23 -7.84 -6.05
C LEU A 196 -0.77 -7.68 -4.89
N MET A 197 -1.62 -6.66 -4.90
CA MET A 197 -2.70 -6.49 -3.92
C MET A 197 -3.69 -7.64 -4.00
N TRP A 198 -4.04 -8.09 -5.21
CA TRP A 198 -4.87 -9.28 -5.42
C TRP A 198 -4.18 -10.55 -4.89
N ILE A 199 -2.87 -10.72 -5.13
CA ILE A 199 -2.08 -11.85 -4.57
C ILE A 199 -2.09 -11.80 -3.03
N HIS A 200 -1.91 -10.62 -2.45
CA HIS A 200 -1.81 -10.40 -1.01
C HIS A 200 -3.02 -10.89 -0.20
N ILE A 201 -4.21 -10.82 -0.81
CA ILE A 201 -5.48 -11.22 -0.17
C ILE A 201 -5.92 -12.66 -0.46
N GLN A 202 -5.20 -13.43 -1.30
CA GLN A 202 -5.64 -14.76 -1.73
C GLN A 202 -5.89 -15.77 -0.60
N ARG A 203 -5.19 -15.63 0.54
CA ARG A 203 -5.31 -16.53 1.69
C ARG A 203 -6.05 -15.90 2.87
N ILE A 204 -6.95 -14.95 2.59
CA ILE A 204 -7.81 -14.31 3.59
C ILE A 204 -9.26 -14.70 3.28
N SER A 205 -9.97 -15.28 4.25
CA SER A 205 -11.39 -15.61 4.07
C SER A 205 -12.20 -14.35 4.03
N SER A 206 -13.13 -14.27 3.08
CA SER A 206 -14.02 -13.11 2.93
C SER A 206 -13.26 -11.78 2.91
N ALA A 207 -12.15 -11.73 2.16
CA ALA A 207 -11.35 -10.52 2.01
C ALA A 207 -12.22 -9.37 1.48
N ARG A 208 -12.54 -8.42 2.36
CA ARG A 208 -13.31 -7.22 2.00
C ARG A 208 -12.37 -6.27 1.26
N THR A 209 -12.66 -5.99 -0.01
CA THR A 209 -11.94 -4.99 -0.82
C THR A 209 -12.70 -3.67 -0.94
N ARG A 210 -13.89 -3.60 -0.35
CA ARG A 210 -14.73 -2.40 -0.29
C ARG A 210 -15.08 -2.12 1.16
N PRO A 211 -14.76 -0.92 1.70
CA PRO A 211 -15.20 -0.53 3.02
C PRO A 211 -16.73 -0.35 3.05
N PRO A 212 -17.36 -0.32 4.23
CA PRO A 212 -18.77 0.04 4.36
C PRO A 212 -19.06 1.37 3.65
N ARG A 213 -20.23 1.47 3.00
CA ARG A 213 -20.58 2.64 2.15
C ARG A 213 -20.49 3.97 2.91
N GLY A 214 -20.91 3.99 4.17
CA GLY A 214 -20.82 5.18 5.02
C GLY A 214 -19.38 5.63 5.27
N LEU A 215 -18.49 4.70 5.64
CA LEU A 215 -17.07 5.00 5.81
C LEU A 215 -16.43 5.47 4.51
N ALA A 216 -16.73 4.81 3.39
CA ALA A 216 -16.25 5.23 2.06
C ALA A 216 -16.66 6.67 1.73
N ALA A 217 -17.93 7.03 1.98
CA ALA A 217 -18.46 8.36 1.73
C ALA A 217 -17.83 9.41 2.64
N ILE A 218 -17.62 9.11 3.93
CA ILE A 218 -16.94 10.00 4.88
C ILE A 218 -15.49 10.23 4.44
N THR A 219 -14.75 9.17 4.11
CA THR A 219 -13.36 9.28 3.66
C THR A 219 -13.26 10.08 2.37
N LEU A 220 -14.10 9.80 1.37
CA LEU A 220 -14.10 10.55 0.11
C LEU A 220 -14.51 12.01 0.32
N GLY A 221 -15.54 12.27 1.12
CA GLY A 221 -15.98 13.61 1.48
C GLY A 221 -14.88 14.42 2.17
N ALA A 222 -14.16 13.81 3.12
CA ALA A 222 -13.03 14.44 3.79
C ALA A 222 -11.88 14.77 2.81
N LEU A 223 -11.57 13.86 1.87
CA LEU A 223 -10.57 14.10 0.83
C LEU A 223 -10.97 15.21 -0.14
N VAL A 224 -12.25 15.28 -0.52
CA VAL A 224 -12.79 16.36 -1.37
C VAL A 224 -12.73 17.70 -0.63
N VAL A 225 -13.16 17.74 0.63
CA VAL A 225 -13.08 18.94 1.45
C VAL A 225 -11.62 19.40 1.62
N ALA A 226 -10.70 18.48 1.91
CA ALA A 226 -9.27 18.79 2.00
C ALA A 226 -8.74 19.35 0.66
N SER A 227 -9.11 18.72 -0.46
CA SER A 227 -8.73 19.16 -1.81
C SER A 227 -9.23 20.56 -2.18
N LEU A 228 -10.39 20.97 -1.65
CA LEU A 228 -10.97 22.30 -1.90
C LEU A 228 -10.35 23.37 -1.00
N ILE A 229 -10.08 23.05 0.27
CA ILE A 229 -9.51 23.99 1.24
C ILE A 229 -8.01 24.19 0.98
N LEU A 230 -7.31 23.10 0.68
CA LEU A 230 -5.88 23.06 0.41
C LEU A 230 -5.67 22.37 -0.94
N PRO A 231 -5.72 23.09 -2.06
CA PRO A 231 -5.40 22.47 -3.35
C PRO A 231 -3.94 22.02 -3.41
N ALA A 232 -3.66 20.96 -4.17
CA ALA A 232 -2.31 20.45 -4.32
C ALA A 232 -1.38 21.55 -4.88
N PRO A 233 -0.22 21.81 -4.24
CA PRO A 233 0.66 22.89 -4.64
C PRO A 233 1.25 22.63 -6.03
N LEU A 234 1.60 23.72 -6.72
CA LEU A 234 2.36 23.69 -7.97
C LEU A 234 3.45 24.75 -7.85
N ASN A 235 4.71 24.32 -7.83
CA ASN A 235 5.84 25.24 -7.84
C ASN A 235 6.07 25.80 -9.25
N GLY A 236 7.00 26.75 -9.38
CA GLY A 236 7.44 27.19 -10.71
C GLY A 236 7.99 26.03 -11.55
N PRO A 237 8.05 26.21 -12.89
CA PRO A 237 8.52 25.17 -13.80
C PRO A 237 9.95 24.75 -13.47
N ALA A 238 10.27 23.49 -13.79
CA ALA A 238 11.63 22.98 -13.74
C ALA A 238 12.56 23.82 -14.63
N ASP A 239 13.75 24.12 -14.13
CA ASP A 239 14.81 24.84 -14.82
C ASP A 239 16.14 24.12 -14.58
N LEU A 240 16.57 23.32 -15.56
CA LEU A 240 17.79 22.53 -15.51
C LEU A 240 19.08 23.38 -15.49
N SER A 241 18.98 24.69 -15.72
CA SER A 241 20.12 25.61 -15.52
C SER A 241 20.36 25.96 -14.04
N THR A 242 19.43 25.56 -13.15
CA THR A 242 19.49 25.83 -11.72
C THR A 242 19.41 24.55 -10.91
N VAL A 243 20.05 24.54 -9.74
CA VAL A 243 19.89 23.47 -8.75
C VAL A 243 18.78 23.90 -7.78
N PRO A 244 17.65 23.17 -7.69
CA PRO A 244 16.57 23.53 -6.79
C PRO A 244 17.04 23.52 -5.32
N GLN A 245 16.88 24.64 -4.62
CA GLN A 245 17.14 24.73 -3.17
C GLN A 245 15.83 24.97 -2.41
N ALA A 246 15.68 24.34 -1.25
CA ALA A 246 14.53 24.49 -0.34
C ALA A 246 13.15 24.23 -1.00
N VAL A 247 12.99 23.09 -1.66
CA VAL A 247 11.78 22.71 -2.41
C VAL A 247 10.56 22.30 -1.58
N GLY A 248 10.62 22.36 -0.25
CA GLY A 248 9.49 21.99 0.62
C GLY A 248 9.12 20.51 0.48
N LEU A 249 9.90 19.63 1.09
CA LEU A 249 9.71 18.19 0.96
C LEU A 249 8.38 17.72 1.54
N ASP A 250 7.71 16.86 0.79
CA ASP A 250 6.54 16.15 1.28
C ASP A 250 6.92 15.05 2.29
N TRP A 251 6.17 14.98 3.38
CA TRP A 251 6.46 14.07 4.48
C TRP A 251 6.23 12.60 4.17
N PHE A 252 5.29 12.25 3.29
CA PHE A 252 4.87 10.85 3.10
C PHE A 252 5.78 10.12 2.12
N PHE A 253 5.96 10.68 0.93
CA PHE A 253 6.76 10.06 -0.13
C PHE A 253 8.23 10.50 -0.10
N LEU A 254 8.53 11.71 0.36
CA LEU A 254 9.87 12.30 0.24
C LEU A 254 10.66 12.31 1.57
N SER A 255 10.15 11.65 2.62
CA SER A 255 10.83 11.55 3.92
C SER A 255 12.23 10.90 3.85
N ALA A 256 12.48 10.06 2.84
CA ALA A 256 13.78 9.42 2.63
C ALA A 256 14.81 10.32 1.92
N TYR A 257 14.40 11.39 1.24
CA TYR A 257 15.29 12.20 0.41
C TYR A 257 16.42 12.89 1.18
N PRO A 258 16.19 13.45 2.39
CA PRO A 258 17.28 13.99 3.20
C PRO A 258 18.34 12.93 3.57
N ILE A 259 17.98 11.65 3.59
CA ILE A 259 18.91 10.55 3.84
C ILE A 259 19.69 10.22 2.56
N LEU A 260 19.02 10.24 1.39
CA LEU A 260 19.66 10.02 0.09
C LEU A 260 20.82 10.99 -0.17
N GLU A 261 20.70 12.24 0.27
CA GLU A 261 21.73 13.26 0.07
C GLU A 261 22.89 13.19 1.08
N ARG A 262 22.64 12.65 2.27
CA ARG A 262 23.60 12.71 3.39
C ARG A 262 24.36 11.41 3.60
N ALA A 263 23.75 10.27 3.27
CA ALA A 263 24.34 8.96 3.48
C ALA A 263 24.96 8.41 2.20
N ALA A 264 26.01 7.60 2.34
CA ALA A 264 26.62 6.93 1.21
C ALA A 264 25.63 5.93 0.59
N ALA A 265 25.40 6.02 -0.73
CA ALA A 265 24.44 5.17 -1.44
C ALA A 265 24.56 3.66 -1.15
N PRO A 266 25.76 3.05 -1.04
CA PRO A 266 25.88 1.64 -0.67
C PRO A 266 25.26 1.32 0.70
N LEU A 267 25.39 2.21 1.69
CA LEU A 267 24.78 2.01 3.02
C LEU A 267 23.26 2.06 2.96
N ILE A 268 22.70 2.94 2.12
CA ILE A 268 21.26 3.05 1.91
C ILE A 268 20.73 1.78 1.24
N TRP A 269 21.39 1.29 0.18
CA TRP A 269 21.00 0.05 -0.49
C TRP A 269 21.09 -1.16 0.42
N ILE A 270 22.20 -1.31 1.15
CA ILE A 270 22.35 -2.39 2.14
C ILE A 270 21.26 -2.29 3.21
N GLY A 271 21.00 -1.09 3.74
CA GLY A 271 19.95 -0.86 4.71
C GLY A 271 18.55 -1.19 4.18
N ALA A 272 18.23 -0.78 2.95
CA ALA A 272 16.96 -1.07 2.29
C ALA A 272 16.76 -2.57 2.06
N VAL A 273 17.80 -3.27 1.57
CA VAL A 273 17.77 -4.72 1.35
C VAL A 273 17.66 -5.47 2.67
N LEU A 274 18.53 -5.18 3.64
CA LEU A 274 18.50 -5.84 4.95
C LEU A 274 17.19 -5.56 5.70
N GLY A 275 16.69 -4.32 5.64
CA GLY A 275 15.41 -3.94 6.22
C GLY A 275 14.25 -4.68 5.57
N THR A 276 14.21 -4.75 4.23
CA THR A 276 13.18 -5.49 3.48
C THR A 276 13.21 -6.97 3.82
N VAL A 277 14.41 -7.59 3.82
CA VAL A 277 14.58 -9.00 4.17
C VAL A 277 14.18 -9.24 5.62
N ALA A 278 14.58 -8.37 6.55
CA ALA A 278 14.21 -8.48 7.95
C ALA A 278 12.69 -8.42 8.14
N VAL A 279 12.02 -7.42 7.54
CA VAL A 279 10.56 -7.30 7.59
C VAL A 279 9.91 -8.52 6.96
N ALA A 280 10.32 -8.93 5.76
CA ALA A 280 9.78 -10.10 5.08
C ALA A 280 9.96 -11.39 5.90
N ALA A 281 11.10 -11.55 6.58
CA ALA A 281 11.45 -12.72 7.37
C ALA A 281 10.83 -12.77 8.78
N LEU A 282 10.19 -11.68 9.24
CA LEU A 282 9.57 -11.60 10.57
C LEU A 282 8.65 -12.79 10.94
N PRO A 283 7.82 -13.34 10.04
CA PRO A 283 6.96 -14.49 10.36
C PRO A 283 7.72 -15.69 10.94
N TRP A 284 8.97 -15.88 10.51
CA TRP A 284 9.80 -17.03 10.88
C TRP A 284 10.81 -16.72 11.99
N ALA A 285 10.97 -15.45 12.38
CA ALA A 285 11.90 -15.03 13.41
C ALA A 285 11.49 -15.54 14.81
N PRO A 286 12.45 -16.05 15.62
CA PRO A 286 12.20 -16.44 17.01
C PRO A 286 11.98 -15.23 17.94
N PRO A 287 11.35 -15.41 19.12
CA PRO A 287 10.66 -16.60 19.60
C PRO A 287 9.31 -16.81 18.89
N ARG A 288 8.94 -18.07 18.64
CA ARG A 288 7.62 -18.40 18.11
C ARG A 288 6.61 -18.41 19.27
N PRO A 289 5.51 -17.64 19.20
CA PRO A 289 4.47 -17.72 20.22
C PRO A 289 3.87 -19.13 20.25
N PRO A 290 3.29 -19.57 21.39
CA PRO A 290 2.57 -20.83 21.45
C PRO A 290 1.52 -20.90 20.34
N ARG A 291 1.42 -22.03 19.64
CA ARG A 291 0.34 -22.23 18.66
C ARG A 291 -1.00 -22.10 19.38
N GLU A 292 -1.93 -21.37 18.79
CA GLU A 292 -3.31 -21.39 19.24
C GLU A 292 -3.84 -22.82 19.12
N ALA A 293 -4.70 -23.22 20.05
CA ALA A 293 -5.34 -24.52 19.98
C ALA A 293 -6.11 -24.61 18.65
N PRO A 294 -5.93 -25.69 17.87
CA PRO A 294 -6.71 -25.87 16.66
C PRO A 294 -8.20 -25.94 17.00
N ALA A 295 -9.05 -25.56 16.06
CA ALA A 295 -10.48 -25.75 16.18
C ALA A 295 -10.79 -27.24 16.40
N GLU A 296 -11.75 -27.52 17.27
CA GLU A 296 -12.21 -28.87 17.58
C GLU A 296 -13.51 -29.16 16.82
N VAL A 297 -13.64 -30.37 16.28
CA VAL A 297 -14.85 -30.80 15.57
C VAL A 297 -15.65 -31.70 16.49
N PHE A 298 -16.83 -31.22 16.86
CA PHE A 298 -17.84 -32.00 17.58
C PHE A 298 -18.64 -32.83 16.58
N LEU A 299 -18.36 -34.14 16.50
CA LEU A 299 -18.93 -35.04 15.48
C LEU A 299 -20.45 -35.15 15.55
N ASP A 300 -21.03 -35.02 16.75
CA ASP A 300 -22.47 -34.93 17.01
C ASP A 300 -23.14 -33.71 16.35
N HIS A 301 -22.37 -32.68 16.01
CA HIS A 301 -22.82 -31.50 15.28
C HIS A 301 -22.29 -31.42 13.84
N CYS A 302 -21.43 -32.37 13.43
CA CYS A 302 -20.94 -32.44 12.07
C CYS A 302 -21.94 -33.19 11.19
N ASN A 303 -22.48 -32.54 10.17
CA ASN A 303 -23.42 -33.16 9.20
C ASN A 303 -22.80 -33.40 7.81
N GLY A 304 -21.48 -33.23 7.67
CA GLY A 304 -20.79 -33.46 6.41
C GLY A 304 -21.06 -32.44 5.29
N CYS A 305 -21.67 -31.28 5.57
CA CYS A 305 -22.09 -30.30 4.54
C CYS A 305 -20.96 -29.48 3.87
N GLU A 306 -19.69 -29.79 4.15
CA GLU A 306 -18.47 -29.14 3.58
C GLU A 306 -18.30 -27.63 3.83
N ARG A 307 -19.27 -26.96 4.46
CA ARG A 307 -19.22 -25.50 4.67
C ARG A 307 -18.00 -25.05 5.46
N CYS A 308 -17.61 -25.79 6.49
CA CYS A 308 -16.40 -25.52 7.27
C CYS A 308 -15.11 -25.60 6.43
N VAL A 309 -15.07 -26.44 5.39
CA VAL A 309 -13.95 -26.55 4.44
C VAL A 309 -13.96 -25.34 3.50
N ASN A 310 -15.11 -25.02 2.92
CA ASN A 310 -15.27 -23.89 2.01
C ASN A 310 -15.01 -22.52 2.69
N ASP A 311 -15.32 -22.41 3.98
CA ASP A 311 -15.11 -21.19 4.77
C ASP A 311 -13.68 -21.08 5.32
N CYS A 312 -12.86 -22.14 5.23
CA CYS A 312 -11.50 -22.15 5.78
C CYS A 312 -10.46 -21.57 4.80
N PRO A 313 -9.94 -20.35 5.01
CA PRO A 313 -9.03 -19.72 4.04
C PRO A 313 -7.61 -20.30 4.04
N TYR A 314 -7.28 -21.07 5.08
CA TYR A 314 -5.96 -21.66 5.26
C TYR A 314 -5.90 -23.12 4.83
N ASN A 315 -6.98 -23.66 4.25
CA ASN A 315 -7.12 -25.08 3.91
C ASN A 315 -6.74 -25.96 5.11
N ALA A 316 -7.24 -25.57 6.28
CA ALA A 316 -6.99 -26.20 7.57
C ALA A 316 -8.08 -27.21 7.94
N VAL A 317 -9.15 -27.31 7.17
CA VAL A 317 -10.20 -28.31 7.35
C VAL A 317 -10.27 -29.12 6.05
N ARG A 318 -10.39 -30.44 6.16
CA ARG A 318 -10.66 -31.33 5.03
C ARG A 318 -11.80 -32.28 5.37
N MET A 319 -12.50 -32.77 4.35
CA MET A 319 -13.50 -33.83 4.53
C MET A 319 -12.82 -35.19 4.47
N VAL A 320 -13.09 -36.04 5.44
CA VAL A 320 -12.62 -37.43 5.50
C VAL A 320 -13.80 -38.38 5.69
N PRO A 321 -13.67 -39.68 5.35
CA PRO A 321 -14.72 -40.66 5.64
C PRO A 321 -15.06 -40.67 7.12
N ARG A 322 -16.36 -40.68 7.43
CA ARG A 322 -16.86 -40.60 8.80
C ARG A 322 -16.50 -41.83 9.63
N SER A 323 -16.17 -41.61 10.91
CA SER A 323 -15.60 -42.63 11.81
C SER A 323 -16.55 -43.12 12.91
N ASP A 324 -17.64 -42.41 13.20
CA ASP A 324 -18.56 -42.67 14.33
C ASP A 324 -19.84 -43.47 13.97
N GLY A 325 -20.00 -43.85 12.71
CA GLY A 325 -21.16 -44.62 12.23
C GLY A 325 -22.47 -43.83 12.06
N ALA A 326 -22.46 -42.50 12.17
CA ALA A 326 -23.64 -41.68 11.87
C ALA A 326 -23.95 -41.67 10.35
N PRO A 327 -25.17 -41.24 9.93
CA PRO A 327 -25.64 -41.43 8.54
C PRO A 327 -24.94 -40.55 7.49
N PHE A 328 -24.05 -39.64 7.90
CA PHE A 328 -23.33 -38.75 6.99
C PHE A 328 -22.09 -39.44 6.43
N ALA A 329 -21.84 -39.29 5.12
CA ALA A 329 -20.71 -39.95 4.46
C ALA A 329 -19.33 -39.41 4.89
N PHE A 330 -19.27 -38.14 5.29
CA PHE A 330 -18.02 -37.46 5.60
C PHE A 330 -18.07 -36.74 6.96
N GLU A 331 -16.90 -36.58 7.57
CA GLU A 331 -16.66 -35.73 8.74
C GLU A 331 -15.57 -34.69 8.43
N ALA A 332 -15.60 -33.59 9.17
CA ALA A 332 -14.58 -32.56 9.08
C ALA A 332 -13.38 -32.92 9.95
N GLU A 333 -12.18 -32.87 9.40
CA GLU A 333 -10.92 -33.04 10.13
C GLU A 333 -10.11 -31.74 10.06
N VAL A 334 -9.68 -31.24 11.21
CA VAL A 334 -8.84 -30.05 11.31
C VAL A 334 -7.38 -30.44 11.27
N LEU A 335 -6.64 -29.90 10.30
CA LEU A 335 -5.18 -29.98 10.20
C LEU A 335 -4.55 -28.98 11.17
N PRO A 336 -3.96 -29.42 12.31
CA PRO A 336 -3.48 -28.50 13.35
C PRO A 336 -2.39 -27.55 12.85
N ASP A 337 -1.63 -28.00 11.84
CA ASP A 337 -0.54 -27.22 11.28
C ASP A 337 -0.98 -25.99 10.47
N ARG A 338 -2.23 -25.96 10.03
CA ARG A 338 -2.80 -24.88 9.21
C ARG A 338 -3.84 -24.06 9.93
N CYS A 339 -4.38 -24.57 11.05
CA CYS A 339 -5.41 -23.87 11.82
C CYS A 339 -4.83 -22.62 12.51
N VAL A 340 -5.55 -21.50 12.43
CA VAL A 340 -5.21 -20.23 13.11
C VAL A 340 -6.35 -19.74 14.00
N ALA A 341 -7.22 -20.65 14.46
CA ALA A 341 -8.35 -20.38 15.34
C ALA A 341 -9.19 -19.15 14.91
N CYS A 342 -9.41 -19.01 13.58
CA CYS A 342 -10.12 -17.87 12.99
C CYS A 342 -11.64 -17.98 13.04
N GLY A 343 -12.16 -19.17 13.35
CA GLY A 343 -13.59 -19.42 13.61
C GLY A 343 -13.80 -19.58 15.12
N ILE A 344 -14.90 -18.96 15.59
CA ILE A 344 -15.56 -18.99 16.90
C ILE A 344 -15.06 -20.07 17.87
#